data_AF-A0A0U1KWM5-F1
#
_entry.id   AF-A0A0U1KWM5-F1
#
_cell.length_a   1.000
_cell.length_b   1.000
_cell.length_c   1.000
_cell.angle_alpha   90.00
_cell.angle_beta   90.00
_cell.angle_gamma   90.00
#
_symmetry.space_group_name_H-M   'P 1'
#
loop_
_entity.id
_entity.type
_entity.pdbx_description
1 polymer ?
#
loop_
_entity_poly.entity_id
_entity_poly.type
_entity_poly.pdbx_seq_one_letter_code
_entity_poly.pdbx_strand_id
1 'polypeptide(L)'
;MEKKPKKRTVKRKKTGSVWVPRPELVKMAQFLINPDDRRSKAEKIKAAGLSETIFYRWMKDERYIQYLNDQIDKYTDSELSEVWKALLRQCKLGNIAAIKLFFDMKRMNPELNDKRELERARLEIERQKLAILEAKAGGGCDDIPDDGFLEALEAKIPDIWGGEEPCP
;
A
#
# COMPACT_ATOMS: atom_id res chain seq x y z
N MET A 1 -63.54 27.97 4.72
CA MET A 1 -62.80 26.75 4.34
C MET A 1 -61.43 27.14 3.80
N GLU A 2 -60.44 27.33 4.67
CA GLU A 2 -59.07 27.69 4.24
C GLU A 2 -58.33 26.45 3.74
N LYS A 3 -57.95 26.46 2.46
CA LYS A 3 -57.16 25.40 1.84
C LYS A 3 -55.69 25.56 2.26
N LYS A 4 -55.18 24.65 3.10
CA LYS A 4 -53.75 24.58 3.45
C LYS A 4 -52.89 24.36 2.18
N PRO A 5 -51.77 25.08 2.00
CA PRO A 5 -50.92 24.91 0.83
C PRO A 5 -50.14 23.58 0.92
N LYS A 6 -50.27 22.76 -0.13
CA LYS A 6 -49.53 21.49 -0.28
C LYS A 6 -48.04 21.78 -0.45
N LYS A 7 -47.22 21.31 0.50
CA LYS A 7 -45.75 21.36 0.40
C LYS A 7 -45.28 20.52 -0.80
N ARG A 8 -44.72 21.17 -1.83
CA ARG A 8 -44.08 20.50 -2.97
C ARG A 8 -42.81 19.80 -2.48
N THR A 9 -42.80 18.48 -2.51
CA THR A 9 -41.60 17.68 -2.26
C THR A 9 -40.73 17.69 -3.51
N VAL A 10 -39.71 18.54 -3.54
CA VAL A 10 -38.70 18.56 -4.60
C VAL A 10 -37.82 17.33 -4.42
N LYS A 11 -38.01 16.31 -5.26
CA LYS A 11 -37.12 15.14 -5.33
C LYS A 11 -35.76 15.59 -5.88
N ARG A 12 -34.76 15.72 -5.00
CA ARG A 12 -33.38 16.06 -5.35
C ARG A 12 -32.75 14.89 -6.12
N LYS A 13 -32.32 15.13 -7.37
CA LYS A 13 -31.57 14.16 -8.18
C LYS A 13 -30.27 13.81 -7.43
N LYS A 14 -30.01 12.51 -7.23
CA LYS A 14 -28.78 12.01 -6.61
C LYS A 14 -27.63 12.10 -7.63
N THR A 15 -26.99 13.26 -7.74
CA THR A 15 -25.60 13.34 -8.20
C THR A 15 -24.74 12.63 -7.16
N GLY A 16 -23.70 11.88 -7.57
CA GLY A 16 -22.79 11.18 -6.66
C GLY A 16 -22.32 12.11 -5.55
N SER A 17 -22.93 12.00 -4.37
CA SER A 17 -22.71 12.94 -3.28
C SER A 17 -21.37 12.61 -2.66
N VAL A 18 -20.40 13.50 -2.81
CA VAL A 18 -19.20 13.51 -1.98
C VAL A 18 -19.66 13.47 -0.54
N TRP A 19 -19.18 12.48 0.21
CA TRP A 19 -19.52 12.34 1.61
C TRP A 19 -18.85 13.48 2.40
N VAL A 20 -19.63 14.18 3.22
CA VAL A 20 -19.14 15.29 4.05
C VAL A 20 -19.49 14.99 5.50
N PRO A 21 -18.49 14.97 6.41
CA PRO A 21 -18.75 14.73 7.82
C PRO A 21 -19.57 15.86 8.45
N ARG A 22 -20.33 15.54 9.49
CA ARG A 22 -21.07 16.54 10.26
C ARG A 22 -20.09 17.48 10.99
N PRO A 23 -20.45 18.75 11.23
CA PRO A 23 -19.57 19.70 11.92
C PRO A 23 -19.08 19.21 13.30
N GLU A 24 -19.92 18.50 14.05
CA GLU A 24 -19.57 17.88 15.34
C GLU A 24 -18.47 16.82 15.20
N LEU A 25 -18.53 16.02 14.12
CA LEU A 25 -17.53 14.99 13.82
C LEU A 25 -16.20 15.62 13.36
N VAL A 26 -16.26 16.75 12.64
CA VAL A 26 -15.05 17.50 12.28
C VAL A 26 -14.34 18.02 13.54
N LYS A 27 -15.09 18.60 14.49
CA LYS A 27 -14.52 19.03 15.78
C LYS A 27 -13.94 17.85 16.57
N MET A 28 -14.64 16.72 16.59
CA MET A 28 -14.14 15.52 17.23
C MET A 28 -12.84 15.03 16.60
N ALA A 29 -12.75 15.00 15.27
CA ALA A 29 -11.52 14.65 14.57
C ALA A 29 -10.36 15.58 14.94
N GLN A 30 -10.59 16.90 15.02
CA GLN A 30 -9.56 17.86 15.47
C GLN A 30 -9.06 17.57 16.89
N PHE A 31 -9.95 17.23 17.83
CA PHE A 31 -9.55 16.84 19.19
C PHE A 31 -8.78 15.51 19.26
N LEU A 32 -9.02 14.61 18.31
CA LEU A 32 -8.31 13.33 18.23
C LEU A 32 -6.93 13.47 17.62
N ILE A 33 -6.77 14.36 16.64
CA ILE A 33 -5.51 14.56 15.92
C ILE A 33 -4.51 15.36 16.74
N ASN A 34 -4.99 16.34 17.53
CA ASN A 34 -4.13 17.18 18.33
C ASN A 34 -3.43 16.39 19.46
N PRO A 35 -2.09 16.20 19.40
CA PRO A 35 -1.36 15.47 20.43
C PRO A 35 -1.29 16.22 21.78
N ASP A 36 -1.45 17.55 21.77
CA ASP A 36 -1.42 18.37 22.98
C ASP A 36 -2.73 18.31 23.78
N ASP A 37 -3.80 17.76 23.19
CA ASP A 37 -5.08 17.61 23.88
C ASP A 37 -5.07 16.37 24.80
N ARG A 38 -4.77 16.62 26.08
CA ARG A 38 -4.71 15.61 27.14
C ARG A 38 -6.06 15.24 27.74
N ARG A 39 -7.18 15.78 27.24
CA ARG A 39 -8.51 15.44 27.74
C ARG A 39 -8.83 13.96 27.53
N SER A 40 -9.68 13.41 28.39
CA SER A 40 -10.20 12.07 28.21
C SER A 40 -11.12 11.98 26.97
N LYS A 41 -11.31 10.78 26.43
CA LYS A 41 -12.23 10.58 25.28
C LYS A 41 -13.65 11.06 25.59
N ALA A 42 -14.14 10.82 26.81
CA ALA A 42 -15.47 11.26 27.24
C ALA A 42 -15.60 12.80 27.24
N GLU A 43 -14.57 13.51 27.72
CA GLU A 43 -14.54 14.97 27.69
C GLU A 43 -14.46 15.53 26.27
N LYS A 44 -13.68 14.89 25.37
CA LYS A 44 -13.61 15.26 23.95
C LYS A 44 -14.96 15.09 23.25
N ILE A 45 -15.64 13.98 23.51
CA ILE A 45 -16.99 13.69 22.97
C ILE A 45 -17.99 14.77 23.42
N LYS A 46 -17.99 15.09 24.72
CA LYS A 46 -18.85 16.12 25.30
C LYS A 46 -18.53 17.51 24.72
N ALA A 47 -17.25 17.86 24.60
CA ALA A 47 -16.80 19.12 24.03
C ALA A 47 -17.14 19.26 22.53
N ALA A 48 -17.17 18.14 21.80
CA ALA A 48 -17.60 18.10 20.40
C ALA A 48 -19.12 18.19 20.22
N GLY A 49 -19.90 18.06 21.29
CA GLY A 49 -21.37 18.05 21.26
C GLY A 49 -21.97 16.71 20.82
N LEU A 50 -21.21 15.63 20.92
CA LEU A 50 -21.65 14.28 20.53
C LEU A 50 -22.11 13.47 21.74
N SER A 51 -22.96 12.48 21.52
CA SER A 51 -23.15 11.39 22.49
C SER A 51 -22.14 10.28 22.24
N GLU A 52 -21.79 9.53 23.29
CA GLU A 52 -20.84 8.42 23.18
C GLU A 52 -21.33 7.36 22.18
N THR A 53 -22.63 7.03 22.20
CA THR A 53 -23.22 6.08 21.26
C THR A 53 -23.05 6.52 19.80
N ILE A 54 -23.23 7.82 19.54
CA ILE A 54 -23.05 8.37 18.19
C ILE A 54 -21.57 8.29 17.81
N PHE A 55 -20.66 8.72 18.69
CA PHE A 55 -19.22 8.66 18.45
C PHE A 55 -18.76 7.24 18.10
N TYR A 56 -19.07 6.24 18.93
CA TYR A 56 -18.65 4.86 18.67
C TYR A 56 -19.30 4.23 17.44
N ARG A 57 -20.50 4.68 17.05
CA ARG A 57 -21.11 4.28 15.78
C ARG A 57 -20.30 4.82 14.60
N TRP A 58 -19.87 6.07 14.65
CA TRP A 58 -19.07 6.69 13.58
C TRP A 58 -17.64 6.15 13.52
N MET A 59 -17.06 5.75 14.65
CA MET A 59 -15.77 5.05 14.68
C MET A 59 -15.80 3.66 14.02
N LYS A 60 -16.98 3.16 13.61
CA LYS A 60 -17.15 1.94 12.81
C LYS A 60 -17.50 2.24 11.34
N ASP A 61 -17.75 3.50 11.00
CA ASP A 61 -18.06 3.90 9.63
C ASP A 61 -16.75 4.11 8.86
N GLU A 62 -16.50 3.26 7.86
CA GLU A 62 -15.31 3.30 7.02
C GLU A 62 -15.06 4.69 6.42
N ARG A 63 -16.12 5.43 6.08
CA ARG A 63 -16.00 6.77 5.49
C ARG A 63 -15.40 7.77 6.46
N TYR A 64 -15.77 7.66 7.73
CA TYR A 64 -15.23 8.54 8.78
C TYR A 64 -13.82 8.14 9.18
N ILE A 65 -13.52 6.83 9.20
CA ILE A 65 -12.16 6.33 9.41
C ILE A 65 -11.23 6.85 8.31
N GLN A 66 -11.62 6.73 7.05
CA GLN A 66 -10.83 7.24 5.93
C GLN A 66 -10.61 8.75 6.04
N TYR A 67 -11.66 9.52 6.37
CA TYR A 67 -11.52 10.95 6.62
C TYR A 67 -10.55 11.25 7.77
N LEU A 68 -10.60 10.49 8.87
CA LEU A 68 -9.70 10.70 10.00
C LEU A 68 -8.24 10.43 9.59
N ASN A 69 -7.99 9.36 8.84
CA ASN A 69 -6.66 9.04 8.32
C ASN A 69 -6.15 10.15 7.39
N ASP A 70 -6.97 10.65 6.47
CA ASP A 70 -6.59 11.77 5.59
C ASP A 70 -6.23 13.04 6.38
N GLN A 71 -6.87 13.27 7.52
CA GLN A 71 -6.54 14.41 8.39
C GLN A 71 -5.27 14.16 9.21
N ILE A 72 -5.04 12.92 9.65
CA ILE A 72 -3.78 12.51 10.30
C ILE A 72 -2.62 12.71 9.34
N ASP A 73 -2.74 12.24 8.09
CA ASP A 73 -1.70 12.37 7.07
C ASP A 73 -1.32 13.83 6.83
N LYS A 74 -2.32 14.71 6.64
CA LYS A 74 -2.11 16.16 6.49
C LYS A 74 -1.40 16.78 7.68
N TYR A 75 -1.77 16.38 8.90
CA TYR A 75 -1.13 16.86 10.11
C TYR A 75 0.32 16.36 10.18
N THR A 76 0.57 15.07 9.97
CA THR A 76 1.93 14.52 9.99
C THR A 76 2.83 15.09 8.91
N ASP A 77 2.27 15.39 7.73
CA ASP A 77 3.00 16.05 6.65
C ASP A 77 3.40 17.48 7.02
N SER A 78 2.53 18.23 7.73
CA SER A 78 2.88 19.56 8.23
C SER A 78 3.98 19.53 9.29
N GLU A 79 3.94 18.53 10.18
CA GLU A 79 4.92 18.35 11.25
C GLU A 79 6.25 17.76 10.77
N LEU A 80 6.29 17.20 9.55
CA LEU A 80 7.51 16.62 8.96
C LEU A 80 8.69 17.60 9.02
N SER A 81 8.45 18.88 8.77
CA SER A 81 9.49 19.91 8.83
C SER A 81 10.07 20.10 10.24
N GLU A 82 9.25 20.01 11.29
CA GLU A 82 9.69 20.07 12.68
C GLU A 82 10.42 18.78 13.08
N VAL A 83 9.98 17.62 12.61
CA VAL A 83 10.68 16.35 12.80
C VAL A 83 12.10 16.43 12.20
N TRP A 84 12.26 16.98 11.01
CA TRP A 84 13.59 17.21 10.42
C TRP A 84 14.44 18.16 11.26
N LYS A 85 13.87 19.27 11.77
CA LYS A 85 14.59 20.19 12.65
C LYS A 85 15.02 19.51 13.95
N ALA A 86 14.15 18.70 14.54
CA ALA A 86 14.45 17.94 15.75
C ALA A 86 15.57 16.92 15.50
N LEU A 87 15.52 16.21 14.37
CA LEU A 87 16.57 15.29 13.96
C LEU A 87 17.92 15.99 13.78
N LEU A 88 17.95 17.14 13.10
CA LEU A 88 19.16 17.94 12.92
C LEU A 88 19.73 18.43 14.26
N ARG A 89 18.87 18.81 15.22
CA ARG A 89 19.32 19.15 16.58
C ARG A 89 20.00 17.95 17.26
N GLN A 90 19.43 16.75 17.17
CA GLN A 90 20.05 15.53 17.70
C GLN A 90 21.39 15.19 17.02
N CYS A 91 21.49 15.40 15.71
CA CYS A 91 22.75 15.23 14.98
C CYS A 91 23.83 16.20 15.48
N LYS A 92 23.49 17.48 15.70
CA LYS A 92 24.40 18.49 16.24
C LYS A 92 24.88 18.17 17.66
N LEU A 93 24.06 17.48 18.45
CA LEU A 93 24.43 17.00 19.79
C LEU A 93 25.33 15.75 19.77
N GLY A 94 25.63 15.19 18.60
CA GLY A 94 26.49 14.01 18.47
C GLY A 94 25.77 12.68 18.68
N ASN A 95 24.44 12.64 18.60
CA ASN A 95 23.70 11.39 18.68
C ASN A 95 23.96 10.53 17.42
N ILE A 96 24.78 9.49 17.57
CA ILE A 96 25.21 8.60 16.47
C ILE A 96 24.01 7.95 15.77
N ALA A 97 22.97 7.57 16.51
CA ALA A 97 21.78 6.95 15.92
C ALA A 97 21.02 7.93 15.01
N ALA A 98 20.88 9.18 15.45
CA ALA A 98 20.25 10.23 14.65
C ALA A 98 21.06 10.55 13.38
N ILE A 99 22.38 10.58 13.48
CA ILE A 99 23.29 10.82 12.35
C ILE A 99 23.19 9.68 11.32
N LYS A 100 23.22 8.43 11.77
CA LYS A 100 23.03 7.26 10.90
C LYS A 100 21.68 7.34 10.18
N LEU A 101 20.59 7.56 10.93
CA LEU A 101 19.25 7.71 10.37
C LEU A 101 19.17 8.85 9.35
N PHE A 102 19.82 9.99 9.60
CA PHE A 102 19.87 11.10 8.65
C PHE A 102 20.52 10.70 7.33
N PHE A 103 21.67 10.02 7.37
CA PHE A 103 22.35 9.54 6.17
C PHE A 103 21.55 8.45 5.44
N ASP A 104 20.91 7.56 6.18
CA ASP A 104 20.06 6.50 5.63
C ASP A 104 18.86 7.11 4.87
N MET A 105 18.18 8.09 5.47
CA MET A 105 17.07 8.80 4.83
C MET A 105 17.50 9.63 3.61
N LYS A 106 18.71 10.22 3.65
CA LYS A 106 19.30 10.93 2.51
C LYS A 106 19.90 9.99 1.45
N ARG A 107 19.84 8.67 1.64
CA ARG A 107 20.44 7.66 0.75
C ARG A 107 21.93 7.87 0.53
N MET A 108 22.63 8.38 1.54
CA MET A 108 24.07 8.59 1.51
C MET A 108 24.85 7.38 2.04
N ASN A 109 24.14 6.31 2.44
CA ASN A 109 24.72 5.07 2.92
C ASN A 109 24.75 4.01 1.81
N PRO A 110 25.93 3.69 1.22
CA PRO A 110 26.06 2.75 0.12
C PRO A 110 25.51 1.36 0.46
N GLU A 111 25.84 0.83 1.64
CA GLU A 111 25.46 -0.53 2.05
C GLU A 111 23.94 -0.75 2.12
N LEU A 112 23.18 0.29 2.50
CA LEU A 112 21.72 0.21 2.54
C LEU A 112 21.09 0.43 1.16
N ASN A 113 21.71 1.25 0.31
CA ASN A 113 21.25 1.42 -1.05
C ASN A 113 21.39 0.12 -1.84
N ASP A 114 22.53 -0.56 -1.71
CA ASP A 114 22.80 -1.84 -2.38
C ASP A 114 21.77 -2.91 -1.99
N LYS A 115 21.45 -3.03 -0.69
CA LYS A 115 20.42 -3.96 -0.21
C LYS A 115 19.05 -3.70 -0.82
N ARG A 116 18.65 -2.43 -0.92
CA ARG A 116 17.36 -2.04 -1.50
C ARG A 116 17.31 -2.31 -3.00
N GLU A 117 18.42 -2.13 -3.71
CA GLU A 117 18.51 -2.45 -5.14
C GLU A 117 18.42 -3.95 -5.38
N LEU A 118 19.09 -4.76 -4.56
CA LEU A 118 18.98 -6.22 -4.60
C LEU A 118 17.55 -6.70 -4.32
N GLU A 119 16.86 -6.12 -3.33
CA GLU A 119 15.46 -6.44 -3.05
C GLU A 119 14.54 -6.10 -4.22
N ARG A 120 14.75 -4.95 -4.88
CA ARG A 120 13.99 -4.58 -6.09
C ARG A 120 14.24 -5.55 -7.24
N ALA A 121 15.51 -5.91 -7.48
CA ALA A 121 15.87 -6.87 -8.50
C ALA A 121 15.23 -8.25 -8.23
N ARG A 122 15.20 -8.68 -6.97
CA ARG A 122 14.55 -9.91 -6.55
C ARG A 122 13.03 -9.88 -6.81
N LEU A 123 12.35 -8.81 -6.42
CA LEU A 123 10.92 -8.65 -6.65
C LEU A 123 10.57 -8.65 -8.14
N GLU A 124 11.42 -8.04 -8.97
CA GLU A 124 11.25 -8.04 -10.42
C GLU A 124 11.41 -9.46 -11.00
N ILE A 125 12.41 -10.22 -10.54
CA ILE A 125 12.58 -11.62 -10.92
C ILE A 125 11.36 -12.46 -10.49
N GLU A 126 10.84 -12.26 -9.28
CA GLU A 126 9.65 -12.96 -8.78
C GLU A 126 8.41 -12.62 -9.63
N ARG A 127 8.23 -11.35 -9.99
CA ARG A 127 7.14 -10.91 -10.88
C ARG A 127 7.25 -11.54 -12.27
N GLN A 128 8.44 -11.58 -12.84
CA GLN A 128 8.70 -12.21 -14.15
C GLN A 128 8.40 -13.71 -14.10
N LYS A 129 8.81 -14.39 -13.02
CA LYS A 129 8.49 -15.82 -12.82
C LYS A 129 7.00 -16.07 -12.75
N LEU A 130 6.25 -15.24 -12.01
CA LEU A 130 4.79 -15.35 -11.93
C LEU A 130 4.13 -15.14 -13.30
N ALA A 131 4.58 -14.14 -14.08
CA ALA A 131 4.05 -13.90 -15.43
C ALA A 131 4.32 -15.08 -16.38
N ILE A 132 5.51 -15.70 -16.30
CA ILE A 132 5.82 -16.90 -17.09
C ILE A 132 4.94 -18.09 -16.66
N LEU A 133 4.71 -18.27 -15.36
CA LEU A 133 3.84 -19.34 -14.86
C LEU A 133 2.38 -19.13 -15.28
N GLU A 134 1.89 -17.89 -15.22
CA GLU A 134 0.55 -17.53 -15.69
C GLU A 134 0.41 -17.77 -17.21
N ALA A 135 1.39 -17.35 -18.00
CA ALA A 135 1.44 -17.62 -19.44
C ALA A 135 1.48 -19.13 -19.75
N LYS A 136 2.25 -19.91 -18.97
CA LYS A 136 2.31 -21.38 -19.10
C LYS A 136 1.02 -22.08 -18.65
N ALA A 137 0.31 -21.53 -17.66
CA ALA A 137 -0.95 -22.08 -17.17
C ALA A 137 -2.15 -21.73 -18.08
N GLY A 138 -2.08 -20.58 -18.78
CA GLY A 138 -3.07 -20.18 -19.80
C GLY A 138 -2.82 -20.80 -21.18
N GLY A 139 -1.62 -21.33 -21.44
CA GLY A 139 -1.27 -22.06 -22.66
C GLY A 139 -1.72 -23.52 -22.61
N GLY A 140 -3.03 -23.75 -22.54
CA GLY A 140 -3.63 -25.05 -22.82
C GLY A 140 -4.04 -25.15 -24.29
N CYS A 141 -3.45 -26.11 -25.00
CA CYS A 141 -3.77 -26.55 -26.36
C CYS A 141 -3.36 -25.58 -27.49
N ASP A 142 -2.34 -25.96 -28.25
CA ASP A 142 -2.51 -26.26 -29.66
C ASP A 142 -1.37 -27.19 -30.09
N ASP A 143 -1.78 -28.25 -30.79
CA ASP A 143 -1.00 -29.36 -31.32
C ASP A 143 0.42 -28.96 -31.72
N ILE A 144 1.42 -29.44 -30.98
CA ILE A 144 2.74 -29.66 -31.58
C ILE A 144 2.54 -30.88 -32.47
N PRO A 145 2.54 -30.75 -33.81
CA PRO A 145 2.58 -31.92 -34.66
C PRO A 145 3.85 -32.66 -34.27
N ASP A 146 3.75 -33.94 -33.92
CA ASP A 146 4.90 -34.81 -33.79
C ASP A 146 5.62 -34.84 -35.15
N ASP A 147 6.58 -33.94 -35.33
CA ASP A 147 7.31 -33.69 -36.57
C ASP A 147 8.41 -34.75 -36.80
N GLY A 148 8.21 -35.96 -36.27
CA GLY A 148 9.07 -37.12 -36.50
C GLY A 148 10.49 -36.94 -35.96
N PHE A 149 10.73 -35.94 -35.11
CA PHE A 149 12.07 -35.67 -34.56
C PHE A 149 12.55 -36.83 -33.68
N LEU A 150 11.64 -37.51 -32.97
CA LEU A 150 11.95 -38.74 -32.23
C LEU A 150 12.27 -39.92 -33.15
N GLU A 151 11.55 -40.07 -34.28
CA GLU A 151 11.79 -41.11 -35.27
C GLU A 151 13.13 -40.92 -36.00
N ALA A 152 13.54 -39.67 -36.24
CA ALA A 152 14.85 -39.32 -36.79
C ALA A 152 16.01 -39.57 -35.79
N LEU A 153 15.75 -39.51 -34.48
CA LEU A 153 16.74 -39.82 -33.45
C LEU A 153 16.98 -41.33 -33.33
N GLU A 154 15.92 -42.13 -33.48
CA GLU A 154 15.99 -43.59 -33.44
C GLU A 154 16.62 -44.18 -34.71
N ALA A 155 16.40 -43.55 -35.88
CA ALA A 155 16.93 -44.04 -37.16
C ALA A 155 18.42 -43.73 -37.42
N LYS A 156 19.13 -43.07 -36.49
CA LYS A 156 20.49 -42.56 -36.75
C LYS A 156 21.50 -42.74 -35.61
N ILE A 157 21.40 -43.82 -34.86
CA ILE A 157 22.53 -44.33 -34.09
C ILE A 157 23.13 -45.52 -34.86
N PRO A 158 24.05 -45.31 -35.82
CA PRO A 158 24.99 -46.37 -36.15
C PRO A 158 25.87 -46.60 -34.92
N ASP A 159 26.06 -47.86 -34.54
CA ASP A 159 26.97 -48.30 -33.48
C ASP A 159 28.37 -47.71 -33.72
N ILE A 160 28.69 -46.63 -32.99
CA ILE A 160 30.03 -46.00 -32.96
C ILE A 160 30.95 -46.71 -31.94
N TRP A 161 30.55 -47.87 -31.45
CA TRP A 161 31.39 -48.71 -30.58
C TRP A 161 31.72 -50.05 -31.22
N GLY A 162 32.13 -50.01 -32.50
CA GLY A 162 32.84 -51.10 -33.14
C GLY A 162 34.15 -51.39 -32.40
N GLY A 163 34.27 -52.63 -31.94
CA GLY A 163 35.36 -53.12 -31.09
C GLY A 163 36.76 -52.87 -31.62
N GLU A 164 37.66 -52.58 -30.70
CA GLU A 164 39.11 -52.63 -30.91
C GLU A 164 39.52 -54.08 -31.21
N GLU A 165 39.91 -54.37 -32.47
CA GLU A 165 40.86 -55.43 -32.73
C GLU A 165 42.26 -54.92 -32.33
N PRO A 166 43.07 -55.69 -31.57
CA PRO A 166 44.41 -55.26 -31.21
C PRO A 166 45.33 -55.32 -32.44
N CYS A 167 46.06 -54.22 -32.68
CA CYS A 167 47.07 -54.12 -33.73
C CYS A 167 48.23 -55.13 -33.51
N PRO A 168 48.87 -55.63 -34.58
CA PRO A 168 49.86 -56.71 -34.56
C PRO A 168 51.19 -56.35 -33.88
#